data_AF-T2JGU7-F1
#
_entry.id   AF-T2JGU7-F1
#
_cell.length_a   1.000
_cell.length_b   1.000
_cell.length_c   1.000
_cell.angle_alpha   90.00
_cell.angle_beta   90.00
_cell.angle_gamma   90.00
#
_symmetry.space_group_name_H-M   'P 1'
#
loop_
_entity.id
_entity.type
_entity.pdbx_description
1 polymer ?
#
loop_
_entity_poly.entity_id
_entity_poly.type
_entity_poly.pdbx_seq_one_letter_code
_entity_poly.pdbx_strand_id
1 'polypeptide(L)'
;MSLHLDWFKSGTRYNQIYLYVETFHETSLLSFKVEMMKIPRLLWLIFGISSLVLFFCASLRHWLFQSNALDLGWFDQSLYLISQGKPPIVSFSEDHILGDHAAFIFYPLALFYIIYPNVHWLFLVQAVALSSAIIPLWLLAKQAGLKDNFSLTIVGVYLLYPLIFNVNLFDFHSEVIALPVIFWAVLAARAKKFVQFIIAIVLILSCKAVLSLTVAAMGVWLLFFKKEKSLD
;
A
#
# COMPACT_ATOMS: atom_id res chain seq x y z
N MET A 1 28.67 -49.75 -29.38
CA MET A 1 28.45 -48.34 -29.76
C MET A 1 26.96 -48.09 -29.75
N SER A 2 26.46 -47.30 -28.79
CA SER A 2 25.22 -46.49 -28.83
C SER A 2 23.88 -47.18 -29.19
N LEU A 3 22.74 -47.00 -28.51
CA LEU A 3 22.35 -46.17 -27.38
C LEU A 3 21.02 -46.72 -26.84
N HIS A 4 20.88 -46.63 -25.53
CA HIS A 4 19.63 -46.52 -24.78
C HIS A 4 18.66 -45.54 -25.46
N LEU A 5 17.38 -45.88 -25.64
CA LEU A 5 16.24 -44.94 -25.50
C LEU A 5 14.93 -45.69 -25.77
N ASP A 6 14.14 -45.90 -24.72
CA ASP A 6 12.67 -45.84 -24.75
C ASP A 6 12.13 -46.08 -23.33
N TRP A 7 12.15 -45.02 -22.52
CA TRP A 7 11.56 -44.99 -21.17
C TRP A 7 10.85 -43.66 -20.87
N PHE A 8 10.12 -43.09 -21.83
CA PHE A 8 9.19 -41.99 -21.54
C PHE A 8 7.74 -42.40 -21.84
N LYS A 9 7.16 -43.13 -20.88
CA LYS A 9 5.71 -43.30 -20.74
C LYS A 9 5.08 -41.94 -20.39
N SER A 10 4.29 -41.40 -21.31
CA SER A 10 3.00 -40.73 -21.09
C SER A 10 2.73 -40.10 -19.71
N GLY A 11 3.36 -38.96 -19.41
CA GLY A 11 2.95 -38.08 -18.30
C GLY A 11 1.86 -37.10 -18.75
N THR A 12 0.68 -37.60 -19.11
CA THR A 12 -0.38 -36.81 -19.78
C THR A 12 -1.51 -36.44 -18.81
N ARG A 13 -1.80 -35.13 -18.68
CA ARG A 13 -2.90 -34.45 -17.95
C ARG A 13 -3.13 -34.78 -16.46
N TYR A 14 -3.11 -36.03 -16.05
CA TYR A 14 -3.41 -36.44 -14.67
C TYR A 14 -2.40 -35.88 -13.66
N ASN A 15 -1.10 -35.96 -13.92
CA ASN A 15 -0.08 -35.35 -13.05
C ASN A 15 -0.24 -33.83 -12.94
N GLN A 16 -0.71 -33.18 -14.00
CA GLN A 16 -0.95 -31.73 -14.02
C GLN A 16 -2.14 -31.37 -13.14
N ILE A 17 -3.22 -32.16 -13.16
CA ILE A 17 -4.41 -31.97 -12.30
C ILE A 17 -4.05 -32.22 -10.82
N TYR A 18 -3.28 -33.25 -10.49
CA TYR A 18 -2.85 -33.51 -9.10
C TYR A 18 -1.95 -32.40 -8.56
N LEU A 19 -0.93 -31.98 -9.33
CA LEU A 19 -0.11 -30.82 -8.98
C LEU A 19 -0.95 -29.56 -8.80
N TYR A 20 -1.99 -29.37 -9.63
CA TYR A 20 -2.88 -28.23 -9.56
C TYR A 20 -3.77 -28.24 -8.31
N VAL A 21 -4.34 -29.40 -7.95
CA VAL A 21 -5.17 -29.58 -6.75
C VAL A 21 -4.33 -29.43 -5.48
N GLU A 22 -3.11 -29.98 -5.44
CA GLU A 22 -2.17 -29.76 -4.33
C GLU A 22 -1.79 -28.27 -4.21
N THR A 23 -1.40 -27.62 -5.30
CA THR A 23 -1.04 -26.19 -5.28
C THR A 23 -2.23 -25.30 -4.90
N PHE A 24 -3.45 -25.64 -5.34
CA PHE A 24 -4.67 -24.90 -4.96
C PHE A 24 -5.01 -25.08 -3.48
N HIS A 25 -4.92 -26.31 -2.98
CA HIS A 25 -5.12 -26.60 -1.56
C HIS A 25 -4.06 -25.87 -0.73
N GLU A 26 -2.78 -25.93 -1.10
CA GLU A 26 -1.70 -25.21 -0.44
C GLU A 26 -1.87 -23.69 -0.47
N THR A 27 -2.23 -23.07 -1.60
CA THR A 27 -2.46 -21.62 -1.67
C THR A 27 -3.66 -21.17 -0.84
N SER A 28 -4.74 -21.97 -0.81
CA SER A 28 -5.89 -21.71 0.05
C SER A 28 -5.54 -21.84 1.53
N LEU A 29 -4.77 -22.88 1.91
CA LEU A 29 -4.28 -23.09 3.26
C LEU A 29 -3.30 -22.00 3.69
N LEU A 30 -2.42 -21.55 2.80
CA LEU A 30 -1.48 -20.45 3.06
C LEU A 30 -2.24 -19.14 3.27
N SER A 31 -3.27 -18.86 2.45
CA SER A 31 -4.11 -17.67 2.63
C SER A 31 -4.83 -17.69 3.99
N PHE A 32 -5.42 -18.82 4.37
CA PHE A 32 -6.06 -19.01 5.67
C PHE A 32 -5.06 -18.92 6.83
N LYS A 33 -3.87 -19.50 6.69
CA LYS A 33 -2.81 -19.46 7.71
C LYS A 33 -2.24 -18.05 7.92
N VAL A 34 -2.16 -17.25 6.87
CA VAL A 34 -1.75 -15.84 6.95
C VAL A 34 -2.78 -15.00 7.71
N GLU A 35 -4.08 -15.26 7.55
CA GLU A 35 -5.13 -14.56 8.31
C GLU A 35 -5.04 -14.80 9.82
N MET A 36 -4.68 -16.01 10.22
CA MET A 36 -4.52 -16.38 11.63
C MET A 36 -3.16 -15.98 12.20
N MET A 37 -2.28 -15.42 11.36
CA MET A 37 -0.92 -15.10 11.77
C MET A 37 -0.89 -13.81 12.58
N LYS A 38 -0.41 -13.93 13.82
CA LYS A 38 -0.15 -12.75 14.66
C LYS A 38 1.05 -12.00 14.10
N ILE A 39 0.89 -10.70 13.86
CA ILE A 39 1.99 -9.82 13.48
C ILE A 39 3.04 -9.84 14.61
N PRO A 40 4.31 -10.15 14.33
CA PRO A 40 5.33 -10.25 15.36
C PRO A 40 5.57 -8.88 16.02
N ARG A 41 5.84 -8.86 17.33
CA ARG A 41 6.14 -7.62 18.09
C ARG A 41 7.27 -6.81 17.46
N LEU A 42 8.25 -7.51 16.88
CA LEU A 42 9.35 -6.89 16.15
C LEU A 42 8.86 -6.02 14.99
N LEU A 43 7.81 -6.42 14.27
CA LEU A 43 7.26 -5.63 13.16
C LEU A 43 6.65 -4.32 13.65
N TRP A 44 5.94 -4.35 14.79
CA TRP A 44 5.39 -3.16 15.41
C TRP A 44 6.48 -2.21 15.91
N LEU A 45 7.57 -2.76 16.43
CA LEU A 45 8.74 -1.98 16.82
C LEU A 45 9.42 -1.33 15.61
N ILE A 46 9.61 -2.08 14.52
CA ILE A 46 10.15 -1.54 13.26
C ILE A 46 9.23 -0.45 12.69
N PHE A 47 7.91 -0.68 12.68
CA PHE A 47 6.91 0.31 12.27
C PHE A 47 7.03 1.60 13.09
N GLY A 48 7.06 1.50 14.43
CA GLY A 48 7.16 2.66 15.31
C GLY A 48 8.46 3.42 15.10
N ILE A 49 9.61 2.73 15.07
CA ILE A 49 10.93 3.35 14.89
C ILE A 49 11.01 4.02 13.51
N SER A 50 10.63 3.32 12.44
CA SER A 50 10.68 3.90 11.09
C SER A 50 9.76 5.10 10.96
N SER A 51 8.55 5.06 11.53
CA SER A 51 7.62 6.20 11.50
C SER A 51 8.22 7.41 12.22
N LEU A 52 8.86 7.20 13.38
CA LEU A 52 9.52 8.26 14.14
C LEU A 52 10.72 8.86 13.40
N VAL A 53 11.56 8.01 12.79
CA VAL A 53 12.72 8.46 12.01
C VAL A 53 12.27 9.27 10.81
N LEU A 54 11.30 8.76 10.03
CA LEU A 54 10.76 9.44 8.86
C LEU A 54 10.10 10.77 9.23
N PHE A 55 9.29 10.79 10.30
CA PHE A 55 8.66 12.00 10.82
C PHE A 55 9.70 13.04 11.25
N PHE A 56 10.72 12.62 12.00
CA PHE A 56 11.79 13.49 12.47
C PHE A 56 12.57 14.08 11.29
N CYS A 57 12.93 13.28 10.29
CA CYS A 57 13.63 13.74 9.11
C CYS A 57 12.82 14.77 8.31
N ALA A 58 11.52 14.54 8.09
CA ALA A 58 10.65 15.51 7.42
C ALA A 58 10.51 16.81 8.22
N SER A 59 10.32 16.70 9.54
CA SER A 59 10.22 17.86 10.44
C SER A 59 11.53 18.66 10.48
N LEU A 60 12.68 17.98 10.51
CA LEU A 60 13.99 18.62 10.47
C LEU A 60 14.21 19.36 9.15
N ARG A 61 13.85 18.76 8.01
CA ARG A 61 13.90 19.41 6.71
C ARG A 61 13.07 20.70 6.70
N HIS A 62 11.85 20.65 7.22
CA HIS A 62 10.99 21.82 7.33
C HIS A 62 11.61 22.90 8.25
N TRP A 63 12.16 22.50 9.40
CA TRP A 63 12.84 23.41 10.32
C TRP A 63 14.08 24.09 9.70
N LEU A 64 14.77 23.41 8.79
CA LEU A 64 15.87 23.95 7.99
C LEU A 64 15.40 24.80 6.80
N PHE A 65 14.11 25.16 6.73
CA PHE A 65 13.48 25.95 5.66
C PHE A 65 13.63 25.31 4.27
N GLN A 66 13.60 23.98 4.18
CA GLN A 66 13.70 23.23 2.92
C GLN A 66 12.36 22.66 2.44
N SER A 67 11.22 23.10 2.98
CA SER A 67 9.88 22.73 2.49
C SER A 67 9.33 23.76 1.50
N ASN A 68 8.53 23.34 0.53
CA ASN A 68 7.97 24.23 -0.50
C ASN A 68 6.50 24.55 -0.24
N ALA A 69 6.10 25.78 -0.58
CA ALA A 69 4.71 26.22 -0.45
C ALA A 69 3.77 25.52 -1.46
N LEU A 70 4.27 25.19 -2.66
CA LEU A 70 3.44 24.64 -3.73
C LEU A 70 2.79 23.30 -3.36
N ASP A 71 3.51 22.44 -2.65
CA ASP A 71 2.97 21.15 -2.20
C ASP A 71 2.53 21.23 -0.73
N LEU A 72 3.46 21.52 0.19
CA LEU A 72 3.16 21.51 1.62
C LEU A 72 2.11 22.56 2.00
N GLY A 73 2.29 23.79 1.50
CA GLY A 73 1.36 24.90 1.78
C GLY A 73 -0.02 24.66 1.18
N TRP A 74 -0.09 24.06 0.00
CA TRP A 74 -1.37 23.69 -0.64
C TRP A 74 -2.18 22.74 0.23
N PHE A 75 -1.56 21.64 0.65
CA PHE A 75 -2.24 20.63 1.45
C PHE A 75 -2.51 21.09 2.87
N ASP A 76 -1.60 21.84 3.49
CA ASP A 76 -1.80 22.39 4.83
C ASP A 76 -2.97 23.38 4.88
N GLN A 77 -2.99 24.35 3.95
CA GLN A 77 -4.08 25.32 3.88
C GLN A 77 -5.41 24.65 3.54
N SER A 78 -5.42 23.70 2.61
CA SER A 78 -6.62 22.93 2.27
C SER A 78 -7.17 22.19 3.49
N LEU A 79 -6.30 21.47 4.22
CA LEU A 79 -6.71 20.71 5.40
C LEU A 79 -7.22 21.63 6.52
N TYR A 80 -6.57 22.78 6.73
CA TYR A 80 -7.04 23.81 7.65
C TYR A 80 -8.44 24.32 7.26
N LEU A 81 -8.68 24.68 6.01
CA LEU A 81 -9.97 25.20 5.58
C LEU A 81 -11.09 24.18 5.77
N ILE A 82 -10.87 22.91 5.41
CA ILE A 82 -11.84 21.83 5.65
C ILE A 82 -12.11 21.68 7.14
N SER A 83 -11.07 21.72 7.99
CA SER A 83 -11.23 21.57 9.44
C SER A 83 -12.08 22.69 10.05
N GLN A 84 -12.04 23.88 9.46
CA GLN A 84 -12.86 25.04 9.85
C GLN A 84 -14.24 25.07 9.18
N GLY A 85 -14.61 24.07 8.39
CA GLY A 85 -15.87 24.05 7.62
C GLY A 85 -15.93 25.12 6.53
N LYS A 86 -14.78 25.61 6.06
CA LYS A 86 -14.66 26.60 4.99
C LYS A 86 -14.40 25.89 3.65
N PRO A 87 -14.75 26.54 2.51
CA PRO A 87 -14.36 26.03 1.20
C PRO A 87 -12.82 25.90 1.11
N PRO A 88 -12.26 24.73 0.77
CA PRO A 88 -10.82 24.52 0.65
C PRO A 88 -10.28 25.07 -0.68
N ILE A 89 -10.36 26.38 -0.80
CA ILE A 89 -9.81 27.16 -1.91
C ILE A 89 -8.47 27.73 -1.43
N VAL A 90 -7.38 27.26 -2.04
CA VAL A 90 -6.01 27.63 -1.65
C VAL A 90 -5.71 29.05 -2.12
N SER A 91 -5.14 29.89 -1.25
CA SER A 91 -5.09 31.35 -1.49
C SER A 91 -4.13 31.79 -2.60
N PHE A 92 -3.14 30.96 -2.94
CA PHE A 92 -2.15 31.30 -3.95
C PHE A 92 -2.44 30.69 -5.33
N SER A 93 -3.40 29.77 -5.43
CA SER A 93 -3.84 29.17 -6.69
C SER A 93 -5.28 29.49 -7.04
N GLU A 94 -6.09 29.85 -6.04
CA GLU A 94 -7.55 30.03 -6.14
C GLU A 94 -8.31 28.76 -6.55
N ASP A 95 -7.64 27.61 -6.49
CA ASP A 95 -8.20 26.31 -6.84
C ASP A 95 -8.75 25.58 -5.61
N HIS A 96 -9.81 24.81 -5.85
CA HIS A 96 -10.37 23.91 -4.86
C HIS A 96 -9.62 22.56 -4.87
N ILE A 97 -9.29 22.01 -3.70
CA ILE A 97 -8.53 20.74 -3.59
C ILE A 97 -9.14 19.57 -4.39
N LEU A 98 -10.48 19.48 -4.45
CA LEU A 98 -11.16 18.46 -5.25
C LEU A 98 -11.09 18.70 -6.77
N GLY A 99 -10.97 19.96 -7.21
CA GLY A 99 -10.86 20.30 -8.62
C GLY A 99 -9.51 19.92 -9.20
N ASP A 100 -8.46 20.05 -8.39
CA ASP A 100 -7.09 19.76 -8.81
C ASP A 100 -6.66 18.31 -8.53
N HIS A 101 -6.85 17.84 -7.30
CA HIS A 101 -6.34 16.53 -6.86
C HIS A 101 -7.42 15.43 -6.76
N ALA A 102 -8.70 15.81 -6.69
CA ALA A 102 -9.81 14.93 -6.27
C ALA A 102 -9.51 14.21 -4.94
N ALA A 103 -8.79 14.87 -4.02
CA ALA A 103 -8.30 14.27 -2.78
C ALA A 103 -9.36 14.24 -1.67
N PHE A 104 -10.39 13.41 -1.86
CA PHE A 104 -11.46 13.19 -0.86
C PHE A 104 -10.95 12.71 0.51
N ILE A 105 -9.76 12.10 0.57
CA ILE A 105 -9.11 11.67 1.81
C ILE A 105 -8.89 12.82 2.81
N PHE A 106 -8.86 14.07 2.34
CA PHE A 106 -8.67 15.23 3.21
C PHE A 106 -9.83 15.47 4.18
N TYR A 107 -11.06 15.10 3.83
CA TYR A 107 -12.22 15.31 4.70
C TYR A 107 -12.11 14.53 6.02
N PRO A 108 -11.85 13.20 6.02
CA PRO A 108 -11.63 12.49 7.28
C PRO A 108 -10.33 12.91 7.98
N LEU A 109 -9.26 13.27 7.25
CA LEU A 109 -8.03 13.77 7.87
C LEU A 109 -8.25 15.10 8.61
N ALA A 110 -9.11 15.98 8.08
CA ALA A 110 -9.38 17.30 8.64
C ALA A 110 -10.05 17.23 10.02
N LEU A 111 -10.79 16.14 10.31
CA LEU A 111 -11.46 15.95 11.60
C LEU A 111 -10.48 16.04 12.78
N PHE A 112 -9.28 15.50 12.62
CA PHE A 112 -8.25 15.54 13.67
C PHE A 112 -7.43 16.84 13.63
N TYR A 113 -7.36 17.49 12.47
CA TYR A 113 -6.62 18.73 12.27
C TYR A 113 -7.26 19.93 13.01
N ILE A 114 -8.53 19.83 13.42
CA ILE A 114 -9.22 20.82 14.29
C ILE A 114 -8.49 20.99 15.63
N ILE A 115 -7.94 19.91 16.18
CA ILE A 115 -7.38 19.90 17.54
C ILE A 115 -6.08 20.71 17.61
N TYR A 116 -5.22 20.57 16.60
CA TYR A 116 -3.93 21.24 16.54
C TYR A 116 -3.52 21.45 15.07
N PRO A 117 -3.89 22.58 14.44
CA PRO A 117 -3.61 22.82 13.03
C PRO A 117 -2.12 23.17 12.82
N ASN A 118 -1.33 22.16 12.46
CA ASN A 118 0.11 22.31 12.23
C ASN A 118 0.59 21.33 11.15
N VAL A 119 1.48 21.78 10.27
CA VAL A 119 2.10 20.98 9.19
C VAL A 119 2.71 19.65 9.66
N HIS A 120 3.14 19.55 10.92
CA HIS A 120 3.72 18.32 11.47
C HIS A 120 2.71 17.16 11.50
N TRP A 121 1.40 17.44 11.50
CA TRP A 121 0.39 16.41 11.28
C TRP A 121 0.52 15.75 9.92
N LEU A 122 0.77 16.53 8.87
CA LEU A 122 0.95 16.00 7.52
C LEU A 122 2.20 15.11 7.45
N PHE A 123 3.30 15.56 8.04
CA PHE A 123 4.52 14.75 8.13
C PHE A 123 4.30 13.45 8.88
N LEU A 124 3.55 13.49 9.98
CA LEU A 124 3.25 12.30 10.77
C LEU A 124 2.39 11.31 9.96
N VAL A 125 1.34 11.80 9.30
CA VAL A 125 0.46 10.97 8.45
C VAL A 125 1.26 10.31 7.33
N GLN A 126 2.11 11.06 6.63
CA GLN A 126 2.95 10.54 5.55
C GLN A 126 3.95 9.49 6.05
N ALA A 127 4.65 9.77 7.15
CA ALA A 127 5.60 8.86 7.76
C ALA A 127 4.93 7.56 8.22
N VAL A 128 3.80 7.66 8.92
CA VAL A 128 3.02 6.51 9.39
C VAL A 128 2.48 5.69 8.21
N ALA A 129 1.97 6.34 7.16
CA ALA A 129 1.49 5.66 5.96
C ALA A 129 2.60 4.82 5.32
N LEU A 130 3.76 5.44 5.04
CA LEU A 130 4.91 4.76 4.44
C LEU A 130 5.40 3.60 5.30
N SER A 131 5.54 3.80 6.61
CA SER A 131 5.97 2.76 7.54
C SER A 131 4.93 1.64 7.68
N SER A 132 3.63 1.94 7.64
CA SER A 132 2.57 0.94 7.79
C SER A 132 2.57 -0.11 6.68
N ALA A 133 3.11 0.23 5.50
CA ALA A 133 3.22 -0.66 4.35
C ALA A 133 4.05 -1.93 4.62
N ILE A 134 4.93 -1.92 5.63
CA ILE A 134 5.71 -3.11 5.99
C ILE A 134 4.82 -4.26 6.46
N ILE A 135 3.66 -3.96 7.04
CA ILE A 135 2.74 -4.97 7.57
C ILE A 135 2.13 -5.80 6.43
N PRO A 136 1.42 -5.18 5.45
CA PRO A 136 0.88 -5.95 4.33
C PRO A 136 2.00 -6.55 3.45
N LEU A 137 3.17 -5.92 3.33
CA LEU A 137 4.31 -6.53 2.62
C LEU A 137 4.81 -7.81 3.30
N TRP A 138 4.95 -7.78 4.62
CA TRP A 138 5.31 -8.98 5.37
C TRP A 138 4.25 -10.07 5.21
N LEU A 139 2.96 -9.74 5.31
CA LEU A 139 1.87 -10.69 5.08
C LEU A 139 1.89 -11.26 3.65
N LEU A 140 2.16 -10.44 2.64
CA LEU A 140 2.30 -10.90 1.25
C LEU A 140 3.50 -11.86 1.09
N ALA A 141 4.63 -11.56 1.74
CA ALA A 141 5.78 -12.44 1.77
C ALA A 141 5.46 -13.78 2.45
N LYS A 142 4.72 -13.76 3.56
CA LYS A 142 4.22 -14.97 4.23
C LYS A 142 3.25 -15.76 3.36
N GLN A 143 2.35 -15.08 2.64
CA GLN A 143 1.40 -15.70 1.71
C GLN A 143 2.12 -16.35 0.52
N ALA A 144 3.26 -15.81 0.11
CA ALA A 144 4.14 -16.39 -0.89
C ALA A 144 4.99 -17.58 -0.37
N GLY A 145 4.76 -18.03 0.87
CA GLY A 145 5.48 -19.17 1.45
C GLY A 145 6.88 -18.86 1.98
N LEU A 146 7.27 -17.58 2.08
CA LEU A 146 8.59 -17.21 2.55
C LEU A 146 8.78 -17.51 4.05
N LYS A 147 9.99 -17.95 4.40
CA LYS A 147 10.44 -18.08 5.81
C LYS A 147 10.51 -16.70 6.47
N ASP A 148 10.53 -16.67 7.80
CA ASP A 148 10.46 -15.42 8.56
C ASP A 148 11.63 -14.48 8.25
N ASN A 149 12.85 -15.02 8.14
CA ASN A 149 14.03 -14.23 7.80
C ASN A 149 13.87 -13.53 6.45
N PHE A 150 13.45 -14.24 5.40
CA PHE A 150 13.23 -13.64 4.08
C PHE A 150 12.07 -12.64 4.09
N SER A 151 11.01 -12.90 4.85
CA SER A 151 9.89 -11.97 4.98
C SER A 151 10.31 -10.68 5.68
N LEU A 152 11.19 -10.75 6.68
CA LEU A 152 11.81 -9.59 7.30
C LEU A 152 12.82 -8.90 6.37
N THR A 153 13.53 -9.66 5.52
CA THR A 153 14.39 -9.07 4.48
C THR A 153 13.59 -8.20 3.52
N ILE A 154 12.41 -8.64 3.07
CA ILE A 154 11.52 -7.82 2.22
C ILE A 154 11.14 -6.51 2.91
N VAL A 155 10.81 -6.56 4.20
CA VAL A 155 10.52 -5.36 5.01
C VAL A 155 11.73 -4.42 5.08
N GLY A 156 12.93 -4.97 5.33
CA GLY A 156 14.16 -4.20 5.35
C GLY A 156 14.48 -3.56 3.99
N VAL A 157 14.34 -4.31 2.90
CA VAL A 157 14.54 -3.82 1.53
C VAL A 157 13.58 -2.68 1.21
N TYR A 158 12.30 -2.80 1.58
CA TYR A 158 11.32 -1.74 1.39
C TYR A 158 11.71 -0.47 2.15
N LEU A 159 12.02 -0.58 3.45
CA LEU A 159 12.36 0.60 4.27
C LEU A 159 13.66 1.27 3.85
N LEU A 160 14.62 0.49 3.36
CA LEU A 160 15.92 0.99 2.86
C LEU A 160 15.87 1.41 1.39
N TYR A 161 14.75 1.23 0.71
CA TYR A 161 14.61 1.63 -0.68
C TYR A 161 14.63 3.16 -0.76
N PRO A 162 15.59 3.79 -1.47
CA PRO A 162 15.78 5.25 -1.43
C PRO A 162 14.55 6.05 -1.82
N LEU A 163 13.68 5.50 -2.68
CA LEU A 163 12.45 6.16 -3.07
C LEU A 163 11.51 6.40 -1.88
N ILE A 164 11.43 5.47 -0.92
CA ILE A 164 10.59 5.61 0.27
C ILE A 164 11.06 6.80 1.12
N PHE A 165 12.38 6.91 1.30
CA PHE A 165 12.97 8.03 2.02
C PHE A 165 12.81 9.36 1.27
N ASN A 166 13.03 9.37 -0.04
CA ASN A 166 12.91 10.57 -0.87
C ASN A 166 11.47 11.09 -0.91
N VAL A 167 10.49 10.20 -1.07
CA VAL A 167 9.06 10.57 -1.03
C VAL A 167 8.67 11.07 0.35
N ASN A 168 9.16 10.46 1.43
CA ASN A 168 8.91 10.96 2.78
C ASN A 168 9.49 12.35 3.03
N LEU A 169 10.73 12.58 2.57
CA LEU A 169 11.42 13.85 2.72
C LEU A 169 10.84 14.94 1.83
N PHE A 170 10.23 14.59 0.71
CA PHE A 170 9.50 15.55 -0.09
C PHE A 170 8.26 16.04 0.68
N ASP A 171 7.71 17.16 0.23
CA ASP A 171 6.52 17.75 0.86
C ASP A 171 5.34 16.76 0.84
N PHE A 172 4.30 17.02 1.63
CA PHE A 172 3.20 16.07 1.80
C PHE A 172 2.49 15.73 0.49
N HIS A 173 2.15 14.47 0.26
CA HIS A 173 1.37 13.99 -0.89
C HIS A 173 0.32 12.96 -0.46
N SER A 174 -0.94 13.16 -0.81
CA SER A 174 -2.02 12.24 -0.40
C SER A 174 -1.93 10.87 -1.04
N GLU A 175 -1.39 10.77 -2.25
CA GLU A 175 -1.15 9.48 -2.92
C GLU A 175 -0.22 8.55 -2.13
N VAL A 176 0.61 9.08 -1.24
CA VAL A 176 1.50 8.28 -0.38
C VAL A 176 0.69 7.40 0.58
N ILE A 177 -0.49 7.88 1.02
CA ILE A 177 -1.42 7.10 1.87
C ILE A 177 -1.93 5.88 1.11
N ALA A 178 -2.08 5.97 -0.22
CA ALA A 178 -2.57 4.85 -1.02
C ALA A 178 -1.59 3.68 -1.10
N LEU A 179 -0.28 3.90 -0.91
CA LEU A 179 0.75 2.87 -1.04
C LEU A 179 0.52 1.63 -0.15
N PRO A 180 0.41 1.74 1.19
CA PRO A 180 0.06 0.59 2.04
C PRO A 180 -1.30 0.00 1.68
N VAL A 181 -2.26 0.84 1.28
CA VAL A 181 -3.63 0.41 0.94
C VAL A 181 -3.65 -0.44 -0.33
N ILE A 182 -2.79 -0.16 -1.31
CA ILE A 182 -2.61 -1.00 -2.50
C ILE A 182 -2.14 -2.40 -2.11
N PHE A 183 -1.18 -2.52 -1.19
CA PHE A 183 -0.75 -3.85 -0.70
C PHE A 183 -1.87 -4.58 0.03
N TRP A 184 -2.66 -3.86 0.84
CA TRP A 184 -3.85 -4.42 1.46
C TRP A 184 -4.92 -4.85 0.44
N ALA A 185 -5.11 -4.08 -0.63
CA ALA A 185 -6.03 -4.44 -1.71
C ALA A 185 -5.60 -5.75 -2.39
N VAL A 186 -4.30 -5.91 -2.68
CA VAL A 186 -3.75 -7.14 -3.23
C VAL A 186 -3.94 -8.32 -2.28
N LEU A 187 -3.69 -8.14 -0.97
CA LEU A 187 -3.95 -9.16 0.05
C LEU A 187 -5.43 -9.57 0.08
N ALA A 188 -6.34 -8.60 0.15
CA ALA A 188 -7.78 -8.82 0.20
C ALA A 188 -8.27 -9.55 -1.06
N ALA A 189 -7.78 -9.14 -2.24
CA ALA A 189 -8.12 -9.79 -3.50
C ALA A 189 -7.67 -11.25 -3.54
N ARG A 190 -6.43 -11.55 -3.11
CA ARG A 190 -5.89 -12.91 -3.03
C ARG A 190 -6.61 -13.77 -1.99
N ALA A 191 -7.02 -13.17 -0.87
CA ALA A 191 -7.83 -13.81 0.17
C ALA A 191 -9.33 -13.89 -0.17
N LYS A 192 -9.75 -13.45 -1.36
CA LYS A 192 -11.15 -13.39 -1.80
C LYS A 192 -12.07 -12.59 -0.86
N LYS A 193 -11.53 -11.62 -0.13
CA LYS A 193 -12.28 -10.74 0.77
C LYS A 193 -12.82 -9.53 0.02
N PHE A 194 -13.96 -9.74 -0.64
CA PHE A 194 -14.57 -8.75 -1.52
C PHE A 194 -14.81 -7.40 -0.83
N VAL A 195 -15.40 -7.40 0.37
CA VAL A 195 -15.70 -6.14 1.10
C VAL A 195 -14.43 -5.36 1.43
N GLN A 196 -13.39 -6.03 1.93
CA GLN A 196 -12.11 -5.38 2.26
C GLN A 196 -11.42 -4.84 1.00
N PHE A 197 -11.50 -5.59 -0.10
CA PHE A 197 -10.98 -5.15 -1.39
C PHE A 197 -11.69 -3.87 -1.85
N ILE A 198 -13.03 -3.83 -1.83
CA ILE A 198 -13.80 -2.63 -2.22
C ILE A 198 -13.47 -1.43 -1.31
N ILE A 199 -13.38 -1.62 0.00
CA ILE A 199 -12.99 -0.56 0.94
C ILE A 199 -11.60 -0.01 0.56
N ALA A 200 -10.65 -0.90 0.26
CA ALA A 200 -9.30 -0.50 -0.16
C ALA A 200 -9.33 0.28 -1.49
N ILE A 201 -10.14 -0.14 -2.48
CA ILE A 201 -10.31 0.60 -3.74
C ILE A 201 -10.84 2.01 -3.48
N VAL A 202 -11.92 2.14 -2.70
CA VAL A 202 -12.52 3.45 -2.39
C VAL A 202 -11.49 4.35 -1.70
N LEU A 203 -10.72 3.80 -0.76
CA LEU A 203 -9.68 4.55 -0.06
C LEU A 203 -8.55 4.98 -0.99
N ILE A 204 -8.09 4.12 -1.90
CA ILE A 204 -7.07 4.47 -2.93
C ILE A 204 -7.58 5.61 -3.82
N LEU A 205 -8.80 5.50 -4.35
CA LEU A 205 -9.38 6.51 -5.24
C LEU A 205 -9.65 7.83 -4.51
N SER A 206 -9.91 7.79 -3.20
CA SER A 206 -10.06 8.99 -2.38
C SER A 206 -8.77 9.78 -2.20
N CYS A 207 -7.60 9.16 -2.41
CA CYS A 207 -6.31 9.82 -2.22
C CYS A 207 -5.98 10.77 -3.37
N LYS A 208 -6.19 10.35 -4.63
CA LYS A 208 -5.94 11.16 -5.83
C LYS A 208 -6.57 10.51 -7.07
N ALA A 209 -7.15 11.32 -7.96
CA ALA A 209 -7.80 10.81 -9.19
C ALA A 209 -6.89 9.97 -10.09
N VAL A 210 -5.58 10.31 -10.17
CA VAL A 210 -4.60 9.61 -11.02
C VAL A 210 -4.45 8.13 -10.66
N LEU A 211 -4.79 7.74 -9.43
CA LEU A 211 -4.73 6.36 -8.95
C LEU A 211 -5.83 5.47 -9.56
N SER A 212 -6.80 6.06 -10.26
CA SER A 212 -7.80 5.32 -11.06
C SER A 212 -7.16 4.38 -12.07
N LEU A 213 -6.05 4.80 -12.70
CA LEU A 213 -5.32 3.95 -13.64
C LEU A 213 -4.69 2.73 -12.93
N THR A 214 -4.12 2.94 -11.74
CA THR A 214 -3.58 1.85 -10.91
C THR A 214 -4.68 0.86 -10.51
N VAL A 215 -5.86 1.36 -10.13
CA VAL A 215 -7.03 0.52 -9.83
C VAL A 215 -7.51 -0.24 -11.07
N ALA A 216 -7.58 0.41 -12.23
CA ALA A 216 -7.95 -0.22 -13.49
C ALA A 216 -6.97 -1.34 -13.87
N ALA A 217 -5.66 -1.11 -13.76
CA ALA A 217 -4.62 -2.10 -13.99
C ALA A 217 -4.74 -3.30 -13.03
N MET A 218 -5.06 -3.06 -11.76
CA MET A 218 -5.35 -4.13 -10.80
C MET A 218 -6.62 -4.92 -11.18
N GLY A 219 -7.66 -4.26 -11.69
CA GLY A 219 -8.84 -4.93 -12.24
C GLY A 219 -8.51 -5.81 -13.44
N VAL A 220 -7.69 -5.32 -14.37
CA VAL A 220 -7.17 -6.09 -15.51
C VAL A 220 -6.38 -7.31 -15.03
N TRP A 221 -5.47 -7.13 -14.06
CA TRP A 221 -4.75 -8.23 -13.43
C TRP A 221 -5.71 -9.29 -12.86
N LEU A 222 -6.76 -8.88 -12.14
CA LEU A 222 -7.75 -9.81 -11.61
C LEU A 222 -8.54 -10.54 -12.69
N LEU A 223 -8.81 -9.92 -13.85
CA LEU A 223 -9.51 -10.59 -14.95
C LEU A 223 -8.64 -11.66 -15.60
N PHE A 224 -7.37 -11.35 -15.92
CA PHE A 224 -6.49 -12.28 -16.61
C PHE A 224 -6.01 -13.43 -15.73
N PHE A 225 -5.62 -13.15 -14.49
CA PHE A 225 -5.07 -14.16 -13.60
C PHE A 225 -6.14 -14.96 -12.83
N LYS A 226 -7.43 -14.63 -13.04
CA LYS A 226 -8.58 -15.43 -12.57
C LYS A 226 -9.17 -16.33 -13.66
N LYS A 227 -8.98 -16.00 -14.95
CA LYS A 227 -9.61 -16.73 -16.06
C LYS A 227 -9.03 -18.12 -16.30
N GLU A 228 -7.81 -18.40 -15.85
CA GLU A 228 -7.25 -19.77 -15.84
C GLU A 228 -7.93 -20.72 -14.83
N LYS A 229 -8.93 -20.26 -14.05
CA LYS A 229 -9.63 -21.04 -13.00
C LYS A 229 -11.12 -21.27 -13.23
N SER A 230 -11.70 -20.92 -14.38
CA SER A 230 -13.15 -21.11 -14.62
C SER A 230 -13.51 -21.57 -16.04
N LEU A 231 -12.62 -22.31 -16.71
CA LEU A 231 -13.00 -23.03 -17.90
C LEU A 231 -13.20 -24.49 -17.50
N ASP A 232 -14.47 -24.80 -17.22
CA ASP A 232 -15.04 -26.14 -17.19
C ASP A 232 -14.67 -26.94 -18.45
#